data_AF-A0A1X1NE57-F1
#
_entry.id   AF-A0A1X1NE57-F1
#
_cell.length_a   1.000
_cell.length_b   1.000
_cell.length_c   1.000
_cell.angle_alpha   90.00
_cell.angle_beta   90.00
_cell.angle_gamma   90.00
#
_symmetry.space_group_name_H-M   'P 1'
#
loop_
_entity.id
_entity.type
_entity.pdbx_description
1 polymer ?
#
loop_
_entity_poly.entity_id
_entity_poly.type
_entity_poly.pdbx_seq_one_letter_code
_entity_poly.pdbx_strand_id
1 'polypeptide(L)'
;MKIRRILATAVVAAVTTPAALLCVTPAFAATAPEPPLGRSFADNAAKPSLAELEKAAAEAQKAYDAAVAAEAAALQAFIDEQSDTAPLAVAAAAAAKEAEAAATAKEDADKKLADAQAVLDGLPETATEEEKARAEKDVADAQAAAGAAAKAKEAADAKAEQADTARDDALVAASRRIHLARKDKEKALAAKEAADKALADAREEAEGGACVAEDRLTVTATGLPAKVTAGTTVDFTVRVTNGTDRTLDEVWPYVKVEAADEPLDVQWSTAASPAWQDVDADHYAGTVEKLKAGAHADVKLRLKVAASTPAGDGVASIAADYGNDDKSCGGTPEFSEYSFDVVAATAAPGPSATSSATPAPQAQGTTSTQPVATTTGTAGSLAATGSSSAVPQVALAAGAAVALGAGAIVAVRRRKPAMDN
;
A
#
# COMPACT_ATOMS: atom_id res chain seq x y z
N MET A 1 -5.30 29.60 -18.11
CA MET A 1 -4.99 28.26 -18.65
C MET A 1 -4.51 27.40 -17.49
N LYS A 2 -5.31 26.39 -17.10
CA LYS A 2 -5.09 25.57 -15.90
C LYS A 2 -4.24 24.36 -16.28
N ILE A 3 -3.03 24.30 -15.75
CA ILE A 3 -2.11 23.17 -15.87
C ILE A 3 -2.60 22.09 -14.89
N ARG A 4 -3.03 20.94 -15.41
CA ARG A 4 -3.28 19.74 -14.59
C ARG A 4 -2.01 18.90 -14.58
N ARG A 5 -1.35 18.88 -13.43
CA ARG A 5 -0.25 17.95 -13.12
C ARG A 5 -0.88 16.60 -12.78
N ILE A 6 -0.56 15.57 -13.54
CA ILE A 6 -0.92 14.18 -13.26
C ILE A 6 0.08 13.67 -12.22
N LEU A 7 -0.41 13.37 -11.02
CA LEU A 7 0.34 12.75 -9.94
C LEU A 7 0.11 11.23 -10.01
N ALA A 8 1.16 10.49 -10.35
CA ALA A 8 1.18 9.04 -10.23
C ALA A 8 1.07 8.67 -8.74
N THR A 9 0.00 7.97 -8.37
CA THR A 9 -0.19 7.47 -7.01
C THR A 9 0.08 5.98 -7.04
N ALA A 10 1.24 5.57 -6.53
CA ALA A 10 1.57 4.16 -6.34
C ALA A 10 0.73 3.60 -5.19
N VAL A 11 -0.14 2.63 -5.49
CA VAL A 11 -0.88 1.87 -4.49
C VAL A 11 0.01 0.75 -3.99
N VAL A 12 0.51 0.88 -2.76
CA VAL A 12 1.20 -0.20 -2.04
C VAL A 12 0.15 -1.14 -1.47
N ALA A 13 0.04 -2.33 -2.05
CA ALA A 13 -0.75 -3.42 -1.50
C ALA A 13 -0.04 -3.98 -0.25
N ALA A 14 -0.51 -3.60 0.92
CA ALA A 14 -0.17 -4.25 2.19
C ALA A 14 -1.46 -4.46 2.99
N VAL A 15 -2.18 -5.53 2.69
CA VAL A 15 -3.24 -6.05 3.56
C VAL A 15 -2.67 -7.25 4.30
N THR A 16 -2.19 -6.99 5.51
CA THR A 16 -1.91 -8.01 6.51
C THR A 16 -3.23 -8.44 7.15
N THR A 17 -3.65 -9.66 6.85
CA THR A 17 -4.72 -10.37 7.55
C THR A 17 -4.29 -10.70 9.00
N PRO A 18 -5.13 -10.45 10.03
CA PRO A 18 -5.02 -11.18 11.28
C PRO A 18 -5.63 -12.58 11.12
N ALA A 19 -4.94 -13.54 11.72
CA ALA A 19 -5.21 -14.97 11.69
C ALA A 19 -6.60 -15.37 12.19
N ALA A 20 -7.27 -16.26 11.46
CA ALA A 20 -7.87 -17.50 11.96
C ALA A 20 -8.68 -18.20 10.84
N LEU A 21 -8.12 -19.26 10.25
CA LEU A 21 -8.80 -20.56 10.06
C LEU A 21 -7.87 -21.52 9.29
N LEU A 22 -7.68 -22.68 9.92
CA LEU A 22 -6.80 -23.77 9.54
C LEU A 22 -7.36 -24.60 8.37
N CYS A 23 -6.42 -25.13 7.57
CA CYS A 23 -6.51 -26.32 6.71
C CYS A 23 -7.38 -26.21 5.44
N VAL A 24 -6.75 -25.98 4.28
CA VAL A 24 -6.74 -26.87 3.09
C VAL A 24 -5.58 -26.43 2.18
N THR A 25 -4.65 -27.34 1.88
CA THR A 25 -3.65 -27.19 0.81
C THR A 25 -4.23 -27.61 -0.54
N PRO A 26 -3.70 -27.08 -1.65
CA PRO A 26 -3.21 -27.98 -2.71
C PRO A 26 -1.82 -27.50 -3.17
N ALA A 27 -0.75 -28.29 -3.28
CA ALA A 27 -0.59 -29.61 -3.89
C ALA A 27 -0.97 -29.67 -5.38
N PHE A 28 -0.32 -28.87 -6.23
CA PHE A 28 0.01 -29.25 -7.62
C PHE A 28 1.28 -28.51 -8.07
N ALA A 29 2.43 -29.14 -7.87
CA ALA A 29 3.61 -28.91 -8.69
C ALA A 29 3.64 -30.02 -9.74
N ALA A 30 3.30 -29.69 -10.98
CA ALA A 30 3.54 -30.53 -12.14
C ALA A 30 4.26 -29.67 -13.19
N THR A 31 5.52 -30.01 -13.41
CA THR A 31 6.47 -29.48 -14.37
C THR A 31 5.97 -29.62 -15.81
N ALA A 32 6.04 -28.53 -16.58
CA ALA A 32 5.98 -28.53 -18.05
C ALA A 32 7.00 -27.50 -18.60
N PRO A 33 7.56 -27.72 -19.80
CA PRO A 33 8.88 -27.23 -20.19
C PRO A 33 8.88 -25.76 -20.66
N GLU A 34 10.01 -25.09 -20.45
CA GLU A 34 10.31 -23.73 -20.93
C GLU A 34 10.27 -23.64 -22.47
N PRO A 35 9.61 -22.61 -23.05
CA PRO A 35 9.94 -22.09 -24.37
C PRO A 35 10.95 -20.92 -24.25
N PRO A 36 11.76 -20.66 -25.30
CA PRO A 36 12.97 -19.87 -25.19
C PRO A 36 12.71 -18.36 -25.11
N LEU A 37 13.49 -17.72 -24.25
CA LEU A 37 13.97 -16.34 -24.24
C LEU A 37 13.10 -15.24 -24.90
N GLY A 38 12.61 -14.33 -24.06
CA GLY A 38 12.31 -12.96 -24.48
C GLY A 38 10.85 -12.51 -24.35
N ARG A 39 10.26 -12.56 -23.16
CA ARG A 39 9.12 -11.68 -22.81
C ARG A 39 9.18 -11.29 -21.34
N SER A 40 9.60 -10.06 -21.06
CA SER A 40 9.26 -9.39 -19.80
C SER A 40 7.80 -8.93 -19.89
N PHE A 41 6.87 -9.81 -19.53
CA PHE A 41 5.58 -9.32 -19.04
C PHE A 41 5.85 -8.77 -17.65
N ALA A 42 5.90 -7.45 -17.53
CA ALA A 42 5.72 -6.80 -16.24
C ALA A 42 4.46 -7.38 -15.57
N ASP A 43 4.57 -7.66 -14.27
CA ASP A 43 3.58 -8.30 -13.41
C ASP A 43 2.11 -8.02 -13.79
N ASN A 44 1.47 -8.94 -14.51
CA ASN A 44 0.01 -9.02 -14.55
C ASN A 44 -0.46 -9.84 -13.34
N ALA A 45 -0.39 -9.26 -12.15
CA ALA A 45 -1.41 -9.57 -11.16
C ALA A 45 -2.74 -9.12 -11.80
N ALA A 46 -3.59 -10.07 -12.20
CA ALA A 46 -4.86 -9.76 -12.83
C ALA A 46 -5.60 -8.71 -11.97
N LYS A 47 -5.88 -7.53 -12.55
CA LYS A 47 -6.67 -6.49 -11.89
C LYS A 47 -7.98 -7.15 -11.39
N PRO A 48 -8.44 -6.85 -10.16
CA PRO A 48 -9.71 -7.37 -9.66
C PRO A 48 -10.84 -7.08 -10.64
N SER A 49 -11.68 -8.07 -10.92
CA SER A 49 -12.87 -7.88 -11.74
C SER A 49 -13.86 -6.94 -11.07
N LEU A 50 -14.72 -6.27 -11.85
CA LEU A 50 -15.81 -5.43 -11.32
C LEU A 50 -16.67 -6.19 -10.30
N ALA A 51 -16.97 -7.46 -10.55
CA ALA A 51 -17.74 -8.29 -9.62
C ALA A 51 -17.02 -8.51 -8.28
N GLU A 52 -15.70 -8.66 -8.30
CA GLU A 52 -14.90 -8.76 -7.07
C GLU A 52 -14.85 -7.44 -6.31
N LEU A 53 -14.77 -6.30 -7.02
CA LEU A 53 -14.81 -4.97 -6.40
C LEU A 53 -16.18 -4.64 -5.81
N GLU A 54 -17.28 -5.02 -6.47
CA GLU A 54 -18.64 -4.88 -5.93
C GLU A 54 -18.82 -5.70 -4.66
N LYS A 55 -18.31 -6.95 -4.66
CA LYS A 55 -18.31 -7.79 -3.47
C LYS A 55 -17.47 -7.17 -2.35
N ALA A 56 -16.27 -6.67 -2.66
CA ALA A 56 -15.39 -6.03 -1.68
C ALA A 56 -16.04 -4.76 -1.08
N ALA A 57 -16.68 -3.92 -1.89
CA ALA A 57 -17.43 -2.76 -1.42
C ALA A 57 -18.60 -3.16 -0.51
N ALA A 58 -19.35 -4.21 -0.87
CA ALA A 58 -20.44 -4.73 -0.03
C ALA A 58 -19.93 -5.31 1.31
N GLU A 59 -18.81 -6.02 1.31
CA GLU A 59 -18.17 -6.53 2.53
C GLU A 59 -17.66 -5.39 3.41
N ALA A 60 -17.05 -4.36 2.83
CA ALA A 60 -16.59 -3.17 3.54
C ALA A 60 -17.75 -2.36 4.14
N GLN A 61 -18.86 -2.21 3.41
CA GLN A 61 -20.10 -1.62 3.92
C GLN A 61 -20.63 -2.40 5.12
N LYS A 62 -20.72 -3.74 5.01
CA LYS A 62 -21.18 -4.59 6.11
C LYS A 62 -20.27 -4.47 7.35
N ALA A 63 -18.96 -4.38 7.16
CA ALA A 63 -18.01 -4.18 8.25
C ALA A 63 -18.20 -2.80 8.92
N TYR A 64 -18.43 -1.76 8.13
CA TYR A 64 -18.75 -0.43 8.64
C TYR A 64 -20.06 -0.42 9.45
N ASP A 65 -21.13 -1.02 8.94
CA ASP A 65 -22.41 -1.10 9.64
C ASP A 65 -22.30 -1.88 10.96
N ALA A 66 -21.53 -2.97 10.96
CA ALA A 66 -21.23 -3.72 12.18
C ALA A 66 -20.45 -2.87 13.20
N ALA A 67 -19.50 -2.05 12.75
CA ALA A 67 -18.75 -1.16 13.63
C ALA A 67 -19.62 -0.01 14.19
N VAL A 68 -20.55 0.53 13.39
CA VAL A 68 -21.55 1.49 13.85
C VAL A 68 -22.45 0.88 14.92
N ALA A 69 -22.96 -0.34 14.69
CA ALA A 69 -23.77 -1.06 15.66
C ALA A 69 -23.00 -1.37 16.95
N ALA A 70 -21.71 -1.72 16.84
CA ALA A 70 -20.84 -1.96 17.98
C ALA A 70 -20.59 -0.69 18.82
N GLU A 71 -20.39 0.48 18.18
CA GLU A 71 -20.30 1.75 18.91
C GLU A 71 -21.62 2.08 19.63
N ALA A 72 -22.76 1.90 18.96
CA ALA A 72 -24.07 2.13 19.57
C ALA A 72 -24.30 1.20 20.78
N ALA A 73 -23.95 -0.08 20.67
CA ALA A 73 -24.03 -1.03 21.77
C ALA A 73 -23.08 -0.67 22.93
N ALA A 74 -21.86 -0.20 22.64
CA ALA A 74 -20.92 0.24 23.66
C ALA A 74 -21.40 1.50 24.40
N LEU A 75 -22.03 2.44 23.68
CA LEU A 75 -22.66 3.62 24.27
C LEU A 75 -23.83 3.25 25.17
N GLN A 76 -24.70 2.34 24.72
CA GLN A 76 -25.82 1.86 25.54
C GLN A 76 -25.33 1.17 26.81
N ALA A 77 -24.34 0.28 26.70
CA ALA A 77 -23.76 -0.38 27.87
C ALA A 77 -23.17 0.60 28.88
N PHE A 78 -22.56 1.70 28.42
CA PHE A 78 -22.07 2.75 29.31
C PHE A 78 -23.19 3.55 29.99
N ILE A 79 -24.30 3.82 29.28
CA ILE A 79 -25.49 4.44 29.87
C ILE A 79 -26.08 3.53 30.95
N ASP A 80 -26.20 2.24 30.66
CA ASP A 80 -26.73 1.24 31.59
C ASP A 80 -25.85 1.13 32.85
N GLU A 81 -24.51 1.15 32.69
CA GLU A 81 -23.56 1.11 33.80
C GLU A 81 -23.57 2.40 34.66
N GLN A 82 -23.87 3.56 34.06
CA GLN A 82 -24.00 4.82 34.79
C GLN A 82 -25.30 4.93 35.59
N SER A 83 -26.31 4.12 35.26
CA SER A 83 -27.61 4.16 35.93
C SER A 83 -27.48 3.86 37.43
N ASP A 84 -28.28 4.53 38.26
CA ASP A 84 -28.34 4.26 39.70
C ASP A 84 -28.85 2.84 40.01
N THR A 85 -29.50 2.19 39.03
CA THR A 85 -29.94 0.79 39.13
C THR A 85 -28.89 -0.22 38.68
N ALA A 86 -27.72 0.24 38.20
CA ALA A 86 -26.63 -0.65 37.83
C ALA A 86 -26.17 -1.46 39.06
N PRO A 87 -25.83 -2.75 38.92
CA PRO A 87 -25.46 -3.58 40.07
C PRO A 87 -24.36 -2.98 40.95
N LEU A 88 -23.35 -2.37 40.35
CA LEU A 88 -22.25 -1.73 41.08
C LEU A 88 -22.68 -0.41 41.74
N ALA A 89 -23.56 0.37 41.10
CA ALA A 89 -24.15 1.56 41.71
C ALA A 89 -25.02 1.22 42.93
N VAL A 90 -25.84 0.16 42.82
CA VAL A 90 -26.65 -0.36 43.94
C VAL A 90 -25.77 -0.87 45.07
N ALA A 91 -24.69 -1.60 44.76
CA ALA A 91 -23.76 -2.11 45.75
C ALA A 91 -23.02 -0.97 46.48
N ALA A 92 -22.54 0.04 45.74
CA ALA A 92 -21.94 1.25 46.28
C ALA A 92 -22.90 2.01 47.21
N ALA A 93 -24.14 2.24 46.77
CA ALA A 93 -25.16 2.90 47.57
C ALA A 93 -25.51 2.13 48.86
N ALA A 94 -25.53 0.80 48.80
CA ALA A 94 -25.76 -0.04 49.97
C ALA A 94 -24.58 0.04 50.97
N ALA A 95 -23.34 -0.03 50.47
CA ALA A 95 -22.15 0.07 51.31
C ALA A 95 -22.02 1.47 51.95
N ALA A 96 -22.35 2.54 51.22
CA ALA A 96 -22.39 3.89 51.76
C ALA A 96 -23.41 4.03 52.91
N LYS A 97 -24.60 3.43 52.78
CA LYS A 97 -25.59 3.40 53.87
C LYS A 97 -25.11 2.63 55.10
N GLU A 98 -24.40 1.52 54.89
CA GLU A 98 -23.78 0.78 56.00
C GLU A 98 -22.71 1.62 56.71
N ALA A 99 -21.88 2.34 55.96
CA ALA A 99 -20.86 3.25 56.52
C ALA A 99 -21.49 4.40 57.31
N GLU A 100 -22.56 5.00 56.81
CA GLU A 100 -23.32 6.04 57.51
C GLU A 100 -23.92 5.51 58.82
N ALA A 101 -24.56 4.34 58.79
CA ALA A 101 -25.10 3.71 60.00
C ALA A 101 -24.01 3.37 61.03
N ALA A 102 -22.84 2.90 60.58
CA ALA A 102 -21.71 2.62 61.45
C ALA A 102 -21.10 3.90 62.04
N ALA A 103 -21.11 5.01 61.29
CA ALA A 103 -20.69 6.32 61.78
C ALA A 103 -21.61 6.81 62.90
N THR A 104 -22.94 6.75 62.71
CA THR A 104 -23.92 7.09 63.76
C THR A 104 -23.75 6.20 64.99
N ALA A 105 -23.58 4.88 64.82
CA ALA A 105 -23.34 3.97 65.93
C ALA A 105 -22.06 4.29 66.71
N LYS A 106 -21.01 4.75 66.02
CA LYS A 106 -19.78 5.20 66.67
C LYS A 106 -20.01 6.48 67.47
N GLU A 107 -20.69 7.48 66.90
CA GLU A 107 -21.02 8.73 67.60
C GLU A 107 -21.82 8.46 68.88
N ASP A 108 -22.83 7.58 68.79
CA ASP A 108 -23.62 7.17 69.95
C ASP A 108 -22.79 6.44 71.02
N ALA A 109 -21.83 5.60 70.62
CA ALA A 109 -20.95 4.88 71.54
C ALA A 109 -19.93 5.81 72.21
N ASP A 110 -19.34 6.74 71.45
CA ASP A 110 -18.44 7.77 71.98
C ASP A 110 -19.18 8.67 72.98
N LYS A 111 -20.43 9.04 72.69
CA LYS A 111 -21.27 9.82 73.60
C LYS A 111 -21.53 9.06 74.92
N LYS A 112 -21.88 7.77 74.84
CA LYS A 112 -22.08 6.94 76.05
C LYS A 112 -20.81 6.82 76.89
N LEU A 113 -19.65 6.73 76.25
CA LEU A 113 -18.36 6.73 76.96
C LEU A 113 -18.13 8.06 77.69
N ALA A 114 -18.36 9.18 77.01
CA ALA A 114 -18.25 10.51 77.61
C ALA A 114 -19.23 10.69 78.78
N ASP A 115 -20.47 10.24 78.64
CA ASP A 115 -21.49 10.30 79.69
C ASP A 115 -21.08 9.42 80.90
N ALA A 116 -20.56 8.21 80.68
CA ALA A 116 -20.08 7.32 81.74
C ALA A 116 -18.86 7.91 82.49
N GLN A 117 -17.94 8.54 81.77
CA GLN A 117 -16.79 9.24 82.35
C GLN A 117 -17.22 10.43 83.19
N ALA A 118 -18.19 11.22 82.71
CA ALA A 118 -18.75 12.33 83.47
C ALA A 118 -19.44 11.87 84.78
N VAL A 119 -20.08 10.69 84.77
CA VAL A 119 -20.65 10.09 86.00
C VAL A 119 -19.55 9.70 86.98
N LEU A 120 -18.48 9.05 86.52
CA LEU A 120 -17.35 8.65 87.36
C LEU A 120 -16.65 9.88 87.98
N ASP A 121 -16.37 10.90 87.16
CA ASP A 121 -15.72 12.16 87.60
C ASP A 121 -16.61 12.99 88.55
N GLY A 122 -17.93 12.83 88.46
CA GLY A 122 -18.91 13.52 89.27
C GLY A 122 -19.21 12.89 90.64
N LEU A 123 -18.61 11.74 90.97
CA LEU A 123 -18.84 11.07 92.25
C LEU A 123 -18.30 11.91 93.43
N PRO A 124 -19.08 12.12 94.51
CA PRO A 124 -18.60 12.81 95.70
C PRO A 124 -17.58 11.98 96.47
N GLU A 125 -16.73 12.61 97.30
CA GLU A 125 -15.75 11.87 98.13
C GLU A 125 -16.40 10.89 99.13
N THR A 126 -17.68 11.09 99.45
CA THR A 126 -18.48 10.19 100.30
C THR A 126 -19.12 9.02 99.54
N ALA A 127 -18.89 8.89 98.23
CA ALA A 127 -19.42 7.80 97.43
C ALA A 127 -18.90 6.46 97.97
N THR A 128 -19.80 5.48 98.02
CA THR A 128 -19.49 4.12 98.46
C THR A 128 -18.55 3.43 97.48
N GLU A 129 -17.80 2.43 97.97
CA GLU A 129 -16.90 1.66 97.11
C GLU A 129 -17.69 0.88 96.04
N GLU A 130 -18.92 0.46 96.34
CA GLU A 130 -19.82 -0.15 95.36
C GLU A 130 -20.22 0.82 94.24
N GLU A 131 -20.51 2.09 94.54
CA GLU A 131 -20.85 3.12 93.55
C GLU A 131 -19.66 3.44 92.64
N LYS A 132 -18.46 3.55 93.21
CA LYS A 132 -17.22 3.76 92.42
C LYS A 132 -16.95 2.58 91.51
N ALA A 133 -16.98 1.35 92.04
CA ALA A 133 -16.76 0.15 91.25
C ALA A 133 -17.80 0.00 90.11
N ARG A 134 -19.04 0.43 90.33
CA ARG A 134 -20.08 0.45 89.30
C ARG A 134 -19.76 1.46 88.20
N ALA A 135 -19.41 2.69 88.55
CA ALA A 135 -19.08 3.74 87.58
C ALA A 135 -17.82 3.38 86.77
N GLU A 136 -16.78 2.83 87.41
CA GLU A 136 -15.58 2.32 86.72
C GLU A 136 -15.92 1.20 85.73
N LYS A 137 -16.81 0.28 86.13
CA LYS A 137 -17.29 -0.78 85.25
C LYS A 137 -18.07 -0.21 84.06
N ASP A 138 -18.97 0.75 84.29
CA ASP A 138 -19.76 1.36 83.22
C ASP A 138 -18.86 2.11 82.21
N VAL A 139 -17.79 2.78 82.68
CA VAL A 139 -16.75 3.36 81.79
C VAL A 139 -16.03 2.28 80.99
N ALA A 140 -15.60 1.19 81.63
CA ALA A 140 -14.91 0.10 80.95
C ALA A 140 -15.79 -0.56 79.87
N ASP A 141 -17.06 -0.80 80.18
CA ASP A 141 -18.04 -1.38 79.25
C ASP A 141 -18.33 -0.41 78.10
N ALA A 142 -18.48 0.90 78.37
CA ALA A 142 -18.67 1.91 77.33
C ALA A 142 -17.43 2.09 76.44
N GLN A 143 -16.23 2.01 77.01
CA GLN A 143 -14.97 2.09 76.27
C GLN A 143 -14.81 0.88 75.33
N ALA A 144 -15.16 -0.31 75.79
CA ALA A 144 -15.18 -1.50 74.95
C ALA A 144 -16.20 -1.36 73.79
N ALA A 145 -17.39 -0.81 74.07
CA ALA A 145 -18.41 -0.56 73.06
C ALA A 145 -17.96 0.49 72.03
N ALA A 146 -17.35 1.60 72.46
CA ALA A 146 -16.80 2.62 71.57
C ALA A 146 -15.67 2.05 70.69
N GLY A 147 -14.78 1.23 71.26
CA GLY A 147 -13.73 0.55 70.51
C GLY A 147 -14.28 -0.45 69.47
N ALA A 148 -15.35 -1.17 69.79
CA ALA A 148 -16.03 -2.06 68.84
C ALA A 148 -16.72 -1.27 67.72
N ALA A 149 -17.41 -0.17 68.05
CA ALA A 149 -18.07 0.69 67.08
C ALA A 149 -17.06 1.38 66.14
N ALA A 150 -15.90 1.80 66.66
CA ALA A 150 -14.82 2.35 65.84
C ALA A 150 -14.32 1.35 64.78
N LYS A 151 -14.04 0.09 65.18
CA LYS A 151 -13.65 -0.97 64.23
C LYS A 151 -14.74 -1.29 63.21
N ALA A 152 -16.00 -1.30 63.64
CA ALA A 152 -17.13 -1.51 62.74
C ALA A 152 -17.25 -0.38 61.71
N LYS A 153 -17.03 0.87 62.12
CA LYS A 153 -16.99 2.02 61.21
C LYS A 153 -15.84 1.90 60.21
N GLU A 154 -14.61 1.63 60.67
CA GLU A 154 -13.46 1.44 59.78
C GLU A 154 -13.71 0.36 58.72
N ALA A 155 -14.31 -0.76 59.12
CA ALA A 155 -14.66 -1.85 58.21
C ALA A 155 -15.75 -1.44 57.20
N ALA A 156 -16.76 -0.69 57.64
CA ALA A 156 -17.84 -0.22 56.78
C ALA A 156 -17.36 0.85 55.79
N ASP A 157 -16.52 1.80 56.23
CA ASP A 157 -15.89 2.81 55.37
C ASP A 157 -15.03 2.14 54.28
N ALA A 158 -14.19 1.16 54.66
CA ALA A 158 -13.36 0.42 53.71
C ALA A 158 -14.20 -0.36 52.69
N LYS A 159 -15.35 -0.92 53.11
CA LYS A 159 -16.30 -1.59 52.21
C LYS A 159 -16.94 -0.59 51.23
N ALA A 160 -17.30 0.60 51.69
CA ALA A 160 -17.84 1.66 50.84
C ALA A 160 -16.82 2.11 49.80
N GLU A 161 -15.58 2.39 50.20
CA GLU A 161 -14.49 2.77 49.30
C GLU A 161 -14.21 1.70 48.22
N GLN A 162 -14.21 0.42 48.60
CA GLN A 162 -14.05 -0.69 47.65
C GLN A 162 -15.21 -0.77 46.65
N ALA A 163 -16.44 -0.54 47.10
CA ALA A 163 -17.61 -0.59 46.24
C ALA A 163 -17.64 0.59 45.24
N ASP A 164 -17.28 1.79 45.70
CA ASP A 164 -17.13 2.97 44.84
C ASP A 164 -16.01 2.77 43.82
N THR A 165 -14.84 2.29 44.25
CA THR A 165 -13.72 1.99 43.35
C THR A 165 -14.12 0.98 42.27
N ALA A 166 -14.84 -0.08 42.64
CA ALA A 166 -15.31 -1.08 41.69
C ALA A 166 -16.28 -0.50 40.65
N ARG A 167 -17.19 0.41 41.07
CA ARG A 167 -18.09 1.14 40.17
C ARG A 167 -17.30 2.03 39.21
N ASP A 168 -16.37 2.83 39.71
CA ASP A 168 -15.57 3.74 38.90
C ASP A 168 -14.71 2.98 37.89
N ASP A 169 -14.08 1.88 38.29
CA ASP A 169 -13.32 1.01 37.40
C ASP A 169 -14.18 0.44 36.26
N ALA A 170 -15.43 0.06 36.56
CA ALA A 170 -16.38 -0.42 35.55
C ALA A 170 -16.75 0.70 34.55
N LEU A 171 -17.00 1.91 35.04
CA LEU A 171 -17.28 3.08 34.19
C LEU A 171 -16.09 3.45 33.30
N VAL A 172 -14.87 3.40 33.85
CA VAL A 172 -13.64 3.62 33.07
C VAL A 172 -13.47 2.52 32.01
N ALA A 173 -13.72 1.26 32.36
CA ALA A 173 -13.65 0.15 31.42
C ALA A 173 -14.68 0.29 30.29
N ALA A 174 -15.92 0.68 30.60
CA ALA A 174 -16.96 0.95 29.61
C ALA A 174 -16.61 2.13 28.69
N SER A 175 -16.07 3.21 29.24
CA SER A 175 -15.56 4.36 28.45
C SER A 175 -14.44 3.97 27.49
N ARG A 176 -13.49 3.12 27.93
CA ARG A 176 -12.43 2.57 27.06
C ARG A 176 -13.00 1.74 25.91
N ARG A 177 -14.07 0.97 26.13
CA ARG A 177 -14.75 0.21 25.06
C ARG A 177 -15.36 1.14 24.01
N ILE A 178 -16.00 2.23 24.43
CA ILE A 178 -16.53 3.25 23.49
C ILE A 178 -15.39 3.83 22.65
N HIS A 179 -14.26 4.17 23.26
CA HIS A 179 -13.12 4.70 22.53
C HIS A 179 -12.61 3.73 21.46
N LEU A 180 -12.48 2.44 21.80
CA LEU A 180 -12.06 1.41 20.85
C LEU A 180 -13.08 1.22 19.73
N ALA A 181 -14.37 1.15 20.05
CA ALA A 181 -15.44 1.02 19.05
C ALA A 181 -15.45 2.18 18.05
N ARG A 182 -15.22 3.42 18.53
CA ARG A 182 -15.06 4.59 17.66
C ARG A 182 -13.88 4.47 16.71
N LYS A 183 -12.74 4.02 17.22
CA LYS A 183 -11.53 3.80 16.41
C LYS A 183 -11.75 2.72 15.36
N ASP A 184 -12.46 1.65 15.69
CA ASP A 184 -12.75 0.59 14.75
C ASP A 184 -13.79 1.01 13.70
N LYS A 185 -14.77 1.84 14.07
CA LYS A 185 -15.67 2.51 13.11
C LYS A 185 -14.91 3.40 12.12
N GLU A 186 -13.97 4.20 12.61
CA GLU A 186 -13.15 5.07 11.76
C GLU A 186 -12.33 4.26 10.75
N LYS A 187 -11.68 3.18 11.18
CA LYS A 187 -10.96 2.26 10.27
C LYS A 187 -11.90 1.60 9.25
N ALA A 188 -13.08 1.14 9.68
CA ALA A 188 -14.04 0.52 8.80
C ALA A 188 -14.60 1.51 7.76
N LEU A 189 -14.79 2.77 8.15
CA LEU A 189 -15.17 3.85 7.23
C LEU A 189 -14.09 4.07 6.18
N ALA A 190 -12.82 4.21 6.59
CA ALA A 190 -11.72 4.39 5.65
C ALA A 190 -11.58 3.22 4.68
N ALA A 191 -11.76 1.98 5.15
CA ALA A 191 -11.76 0.79 4.29
C ALA A 191 -12.94 0.80 3.30
N LYS A 192 -14.13 1.20 3.75
CA LYS A 192 -15.31 1.36 2.90
C LYS A 192 -15.08 2.43 1.82
N GLU A 193 -14.60 3.61 2.19
CA GLU A 193 -14.31 4.69 1.24
C GLU A 193 -13.28 4.27 0.20
N ALA A 194 -12.24 3.52 0.61
CA ALA A 194 -11.26 2.97 -0.32
C ALA A 194 -11.87 1.93 -1.29
N ALA A 195 -12.72 1.04 -0.80
CA ALA A 195 -13.40 0.04 -1.63
C ALA A 195 -14.39 0.68 -2.61
N ASP A 196 -15.18 1.64 -2.15
CA ASP A 196 -16.12 2.39 -3.00
C ASP A 196 -15.38 3.19 -4.07
N LYS A 197 -14.25 3.82 -3.72
CA LYS A 197 -13.41 4.53 -4.69
C LYS A 197 -12.84 3.57 -5.74
N ALA A 198 -12.30 2.43 -5.32
CA ALA A 198 -11.75 1.44 -6.26
C ALA A 198 -12.84 0.92 -7.21
N LEU A 199 -14.06 0.69 -6.72
CA LEU A 199 -15.19 0.31 -7.55
C LEU A 199 -15.60 1.43 -8.52
N ALA A 200 -15.64 2.68 -8.07
CA ALA A 200 -15.97 3.81 -8.92
C ALA A 200 -14.92 4.01 -10.03
N ASP A 201 -13.64 3.99 -9.68
CA ASP A 201 -12.54 4.11 -10.64
C ASP A 201 -12.58 2.96 -11.68
N ALA A 202 -12.85 1.72 -11.24
CA ALA A 202 -12.99 0.58 -12.14
C ALA A 202 -14.23 0.66 -13.06
N ARG A 203 -15.33 1.27 -12.59
CA ARG A 203 -16.51 1.53 -13.43
C ARG A 203 -16.22 2.61 -14.47
N GLU A 204 -15.50 3.67 -14.10
CA GLU A 204 -15.06 4.70 -15.05
C GLU A 204 -14.11 4.11 -16.11
N GLU A 205 -13.16 3.25 -15.71
CA GLU A 205 -12.30 2.50 -16.65
C GLU A 205 -13.13 1.60 -17.59
N ALA A 206 -14.18 0.96 -17.08
CA ALA A 206 -15.06 0.09 -17.88
C ALA A 206 -15.98 0.88 -18.84
N GLU A 207 -16.48 2.05 -18.42
CA GLU A 207 -17.33 2.93 -19.24
C GLU A 207 -16.53 3.74 -20.28
N GLY A 208 -15.25 4.02 -20.00
CA GLY A 208 -14.35 4.66 -20.95
C GLY A 208 -14.04 3.82 -22.19
N GLY A 209 -14.33 2.51 -22.15
CA GLY A 209 -14.01 1.56 -23.20
C GLY A 209 -12.49 1.33 -23.33
N ALA A 210 -12.05 0.07 -23.42
CA ALA A 210 -10.69 -0.19 -23.86
C ALA A 210 -10.55 0.30 -25.32
N CYS A 211 -9.51 1.06 -25.65
CA CYS A 211 -9.23 1.39 -27.04
C CYS A 211 -9.04 0.09 -27.83
N VAL A 212 -9.88 -0.12 -28.85
CA VAL A 212 -9.96 -1.40 -29.57
C VAL A 212 -9.07 -1.32 -30.81
N ALA A 213 -8.32 -2.38 -31.10
CA ALA A 213 -7.64 -2.52 -32.38
C ALA A 213 -8.63 -2.33 -33.56
N GLU A 214 -8.28 -1.49 -34.52
CA GLU A 214 -9.07 -1.19 -35.70
C GLU A 214 -8.30 -1.64 -36.94
N ASP A 215 -8.61 -2.83 -37.45
CA ASP A 215 -7.95 -3.43 -38.61
C ASP A 215 -8.07 -2.57 -39.89
N ARG A 216 -9.05 -1.66 -39.93
CA ARG A 216 -9.26 -0.76 -41.08
C ARG A 216 -8.53 0.57 -40.94
N LEU A 217 -7.89 0.86 -39.81
CA LEU A 217 -6.91 1.94 -39.70
C LEU A 217 -5.55 1.36 -40.09
N THR A 218 -4.96 1.85 -41.16
CA THR A 218 -3.69 1.31 -41.68
C THR A 218 -2.63 2.40 -41.80
N VAL A 219 -1.38 1.98 -41.62
CA VAL A 219 -0.20 2.84 -41.82
C VAL A 219 0.71 2.23 -42.86
N THR A 220 1.33 3.07 -43.68
CA THR A 220 2.30 2.61 -44.68
C THR A 220 3.42 3.63 -44.81
N ALA A 221 4.68 3.18 -44.72
CA ALA A 221 5.83 4.00 -45.03
C ALA A 221 6.25 3.85 -46.49
N THR A 222 6.59 4.97 -47.11
CA THR A 222 7.11 5.04 -48.48
C THR A 222 8.32 5.94 -48.53
N GLY A 223 9.32 5.57 -49.34
CA GLY A 223 10.54 6.36 -49.52
C GLY A 223 11.62 6.16 -48.46
N LEU A 224 11.44 5.27 -47.47
CA LEU A 224 12.53 4.86 -46.59
C LEU A 224 13.57 4.06 -47.40
N PRO A 225 14.83 4.51 -47.49
CA PRO A 225 15.85 3.77 -48.23
C PRO A 225 16.21 2.46 -47.54
N ALA A 226 16.48 1.41 -48.32
CA ALA A 226 16.99 0.14 -47.76
C ALA A 226 18.38 0.28 -47.12
N LYS A 227 19.12 1.36 -47.43
CA LYS A 227 20.43 1.67 -46.85
C LYS A 227 20.52 3.15 -46.51
N VAL A 228 20.95 3.46 -45.30
CA VAL A 228 21.13 4.83 -44.81
C VAL A 228 22.56 4.99 -44.31
N THR A 229 23.28 5.96 -44.85
CA THR A 229 24.66 6.22 -44.46
C THR A 229 24.71 7.00 -43.15
N ALA A 230 25.51 6.56 -42.18
CA ALA A 230 25.74 7.31 -40.95
C ALA A 230 26.23 8.75 -41.25
N GLY A 231 25.69 9.73 -40.54
CA GLY A 231 25.96 11.16 -40.77
C GLY A 231 25.09 11.80 -41.85
N THR A 232 24.10 11.09 -42.38
CA THR A 232 23.15 11.62 -43.36
C THR A 232 21.75 11.84 -42.77
N THR A 233 20.93 12.54 -43.54
CA THR A 233 19.52 12.77 -43.24
C THR A 233 18.70 12.27 -44.42
N VAL A 234 17.68 11.45 -44.15
CA VAL A 234 16.80 10.89 -45.17
C VAL A 234 15.36 11.25 -44.86
N ASP A 235 14.61 11.64 -45.88
CA ASP A 235 13.19 11.97 -45.77
C ASP A 235 12.36 10.80 -46.33
N PHE A 236 11.31 10.42 -45.62
CA PHE A 236 10.34 9.41 -46.03
C PHE A 236 8.92 9.87 -45.65
N THR A 237 7.89 9.14 -46.06
CA THR A 237 6.49 9.53 -45.79
C THR A 237 5.74 8.37 -45.18
N VAL A 238 5.05 8.64 -44.07
CA VAL A 238 4.03 7.75 -43.50
C VAL A 238 2.67 8.22 -43.93
N ARG A 239 1.93 7.31 -44.58
CA ARG A 239 0.52 7.49 -44.89
C ARG A 239 -0.30 6.79 -43.84
N VAL A 240 -1.20 7.51 -43.18
CA VAL A 240 -2.24 6.95 -42.32
C VAL A 240 -3.55 6.94 -43.10
N THR A 241 -4.21 5.79 -43.20
CA THR A 241 -5.44 5.60 -43.96
C THR A 241 -6.57 5.16 -43.06
N ASN A 242 -7.66 5.93 -43.04
CA ASN A 242 -8.90 5.55 -42.39
C ASN A 242 -9.76 4.74 -43.38
N GLY A 243 -9.69 3.41 -43.30
CA GLY A 243 -10.54 2.48 -44.05
C GLY A 243 -11.89 2.20 -43.37
N THR A 244 -12.20 2.86 -42.25
CA THR A 244 -13.49 2.72 -41.57
C THR A 244 -14.60 3.47 -42.32
N ASP A 245 -15.84 3.23 -41.92
CA ASP A 245 -17.05 3.88 -42.39
C ASP A 245 -17.40 5.16 -41.60
N ARG A 246 -16.53 5.60 -40.68
CA ARG A 246 -16.70 6.80 -39.86
C ARG A 246 -15.53 7.77 -39.98
N THR A 247 -15.75 9.01 -39.56
CA THR A 247 -14.65 9.97 -39.37
C THR A 247 -13.94 9.65 -38.06
N LEU A 248 -12.61 9.70 -38.05
CA LEU A 248 -11.80 9.67 -36.84
C LEU A 248 -11.43 11.11 -36.48
N ASP A 249 -11.77 11.54 -35.26
CA ASP A 249 -11.70 12.96 -34.88
C ASP A 249 -10.25 13.42 -34.65
N GLU A 250 -9.46 12.62 -33.95
CA GLU A 250 -8.02 12.83 -33.76
C GLU A 250 -7.28 11.53 -34.03
N VAL A 251 -6.31 11.56 -34.95
CA VAL A 251 -5.46 10.41 -35.28
C VAL A 251 -4.01 10.79 -35.03
N TRP A 252 -3.29 9.97 -34.26
CA TRP A 252 -1.90 10.17 -33.86
C TRP A 252 -1.01 9.08 -34.49
N PRO A 253 -0.23 9.40 -35.53
CA PRO A 253 0.75 8.49 -36.08
C PRO A 253 1.90 8.29 -35.09
N TYR A 254 2.19 7.05 -34.74
CA TYR A 254 3.34 6.64 -33.94
C TYR A 254 4.51 6.27 -34.85
N VAL A 255 5.70 6.78 -34.55
CA VAL A 255 6.92 6.53 -35.31
C VAL A 255 8.11 6.39 -34.37
N LYS A 256 8.64 5.18 -34.26
CA LYS A 256 9.91 4.89 -33.60
C LYS A 256 10.90 4.36 -34.62
N VAL A 257 12.11 4.91 -34.63
CA VAL A 257 13.19 4.41 -35.49
C VAL A 257 14.41 4.14 -34.63
N GLU A 258 14.97 2.94 -34.75
CA GLU A 258 16.09 2.47 -33.96
C GLU A 258 17.17 1.89 -34.86
N ALA A 259 18.42 1.98 -34.42
CA ALA A 259 19.54 1.24 -34.99
C ALA A 259 20.51 0.85 -33.88
N ALA A 260 21.02 -0.38 -33.93
CA ALA A 260 21.85 -0.96 -32.85
C ALA A 260 21.21 -0.79 -31.45
N ASP A 261 19.90 -1.02 -31.37
CA ASP A 261 19.07 -0.90 -30.15
C ASP A 261 18.99 0.50 -29.51
N GLU A 262 19.42 1.55 -30.23
CA GLU A 262 19.33 2.95 -29.79
C GLU A 262 18.34 3.74 -30.66
N PRO A 263 17.52 4.64 -30.08
CA PRO A 263 16.59 5.47 -30.82
C PRO A 263 17.33 6.51 -31.67
N LEU A 264 16.86 6.72 -32.89
CA LEU A 264 17.35 7.73 -33.83
C LEU A 264 16.45 8.96 -33.83
N ASP A 265 17.05 10.11 -34.19
CA ASP A 265 16.35 11.38 -34.26
C ASP A 265 15.38 11.40 -35.46
N VAL A 266 14.09 11.51 -35.18
CA VAL A 266 13.04 11.63 -36.19
C VAL A 266 12.31 12.95 -36.04
N GLN A 267 12.17 13.66 -37.16
CA GLN A 267 11.33 14.85 -37.28
C GLN A 267 10.15 14.57 -38.20
N TRP A 268 9.07 15.33 -38.01
CA TRP A 268 7.87 15.23 -38.82
C TRP A 268 7.43 16.60 -39.35
N SER A 269 6.65 16.58 -40.43
CA SER A 269 6.03 17.74 -41.07
C SER A 269 4.77 17.29 -41.80
N THR A 270 3.71 18.09 -41.75
CA THR A 270 2.44 17.81 -42.45
C THR A 270 2.05 18.96 -43.36
N ALA A 271 1.05 18.76 -44.22
CA ALA A 271 0.49 19.85 -45.01
C ALA A 271 -0.13 20.96 -44.13
N ALA A 272 -0.71 20.59 -42.98
CA ALA A 272 -1.29 21.53 -42.02
C ALA A 272 -0.23 22.23 -41.16
N SER A 273 0.90 21.57 -40.91
CA SER A 273 2.03 22.10 -40.13
C SER A 273 3.35 21.84 -40.87
N PRO A 274 3.73 22.72 -41.81
CA PRO A 274 4.84 22.46 -42.73
C PRO A 274 6.24 22.59 -42.09
N ALA A 275 6.35 23.21 -40.92
CA ALA A 275 7.63 23.30 -40.20
C ALA A 275 8.01 21.94 -39.59
N TRP A 276 9.28 21.56 -39.77
CA TRP A 276 9.85 20.35 -39.17
C TRP A 276 9.85 20.45 -37.65
N GLN A 277 9.27 19.44 -37.00
CA GLN A 277 9.18 19.30 -35.55
C GLN A 277 9.75 17.96 -35.15
N ASP A 278 10.39 17.89 -34.00
CA ASP A 278 10.79 16.59 -33.45
C ASP A 278 9.54 15.79 -33.10
N VAL A 279 9.62 14.48 -33.28
CA VAL A 279 8.66 13.55 -32.70
C VAL A 279 8.67 13.71 -31.18
N ASP A 280 7.51 13.61 -30.52
CA ASP A 280 7.43 13.80 -29.07
C ASP A 280 8.06 12.64 -28.27
N ALA A 281 8.08 12.78 -26.95
CA ALA A 281 8.68 11.79 -26.05
C ALA A 281 7.96 10.43 -26.07
N ASP A 282 6.70 10.40 -26.52
CA ASP A 282 5.88 9.20 -26.64
C ASP A 282 5.89 8.64 -28.08
N HIS A 283 6.76 9.19 -28.95
CA HIS A 283 6.97 8.82 -30.34
C HIS A 283 5.82 9.17 -31.31
N TYR A 284 4.97 10.15 -30.99
CA TYR A 284 3.91 10.61 -31.90
C TYR A 284 4.37 11.74 -32.83
N ALA A 285 4.05 11.57 -34.12
CA ALA A 285 4.37 12.48 -35.20
C ALA A 285 3.21 13.46 -35.48
N GLY A 286 2.83 14.22 -34.44
CA GLY A 286 1.74 15.20 -34.50
C GLY A 286 0.35 14.58 -34.53
N THR A 287 -0.65 15.39 -34.89
CA THR A 287 -2.07 14.99 -34.93
C THR A 287 -2.65 15.26 -36.31
N VAL A 288 -3.41 14.28 -36.82
CA VAL A 288 -4.27 14.41 -38.00
C VAL A 288 -5.70 14.55 -37.52
N GLU A 289 -6.26 15.76 -37.65
CA GLU A 289 -7.64 16.03 -37.24
C GLU A 289 -8.65 15.63 -38.33
N LYS A 290 -9.78 15.08 -37.90
CA LYS A 290 -10.99 14.81 -38.71
C LYS A 290 -10.69 14.02 -39.98
N LEU A 291 -9.99 12.90 -39.81
CA LEU A 291 -9.67 11.99 -40.90
C LEU A 291 -10.95 11.24 -41.32
N LYS A 292 -11.57 11.71 -42.41
CA LYS A 292 -12.85 11.19 -42.92
C LYS A 292 -12.76 9.71 -43.31
N ALA A 293 -13.91 9.04 -43.31
CA ALA A 293 -14.07 7.68 -43.83
C ALA A 293 -13.48 7.55 -45.25
N GLY A 294 -12.64 6.54 -45.47
CA GLY A 294 -11.93 6.28 -46.72
C GLY A 294 -10.79 7.25 -47.06
N ALA A 295 -10.53 8.27 -46.23
CA ALA A 295 -9.48 9.26 -46.48
C ALA A 295 -8.13 8.81 -45.93
N HIS A 296 -7.07 9.48 -46.38
CA HIS A 296 -5.72 9.31 -45.87
C HIS A 296 -5.05 10.65 -45.60
N ALA A 297 -4.04 10.64 -44.74
CA ALA A 297 -3.16 11.76 -44.48
C ALA A 297 -1.70 11.32 -44.62
N ASP A 298 -0.90 12.17 -45.25
CA ASP A 298 0.53 11.94 -45.43
C ASP A 298 1.31 12.80 -44.44
N VAL A 299 2.12 12.14 -43.61
CA VAL A 299 3.04 12.74 -42.66
C VAL A 299 4.45 12.54 -43.20
N LYS A 300 5.12 13.64 -43.53
CA LYS A 300 6.52 13.61 -43.96
C LYS A 300 7.39 13.43 -42.74
N LEU A 301 8.35 12.53 -42.83
CA LEU A 301 9.30 12.21 -41.79
C LEU A 301 10.71 12.45 -42.29
N ARG A 302 11.58 12.83 -41.36
CA ARG A 302 12.99 13.09 -41.58
C ARG A 302 13.78 12.36 -40.52
N LEU A 303 14.47 11.31 -40.93
CA LEU A 303 15.37 10.54 -40.09
C LEU A 303 16.77 11.15 -40.18
N LYS A 304 17.33 11.54 -39.05
CA LYS A 304 18.72 11.98 -38.93
C LYS A 304 19.53 10.86 -38.29
N VAL A 305 20.56 10.41 -39.00
CA VAL A 305 21.47 9.39 -38.50
C VAL A 305 22.78 10.06 -38.15
N ALA A 306 23.19 10.01 -36.89
CA ALA A 306 24.45 10.60 -36.45
C ALA A 306 25.64 9.91 -37.15
N ALA A 307 26.73 10.66 -37.37
CA ALA A 307 27.95 10.08 -37.94
C ALA A 307 28.60 9.02 -37.03
N SER A 308 28.26 9.04 -35.73
CA SER A 308 28.69 8.07 -34.73
C SER A 308 27.81 6.83 -34.64
N THR A 309 26.67 6.77 -35.34
CA THR A 309 25.80 5.60 -35.33
C THR A 309 26.54 4.41 -35.93
N PRO A 310 26.66 3.27 -35.21
CA PRO A 310 27.31 2.07 -35.72
C PRO A 310 26.64 1.55 -37.00
N ALA A 311 27.43 0.94 -37.88
CA ALA A 311 26.86 0.19 -39.00
C ALA A 311 26.17 -1.08 -38.48
N GLY A 312 25.01 -1.41 -39.03
CA GLY A 312 24.18 -2.51 -38.56
C GLY A 312 22.73 -2.37 -39.00
N ASP A 313 21.86 -3.19 -38.41
CA ASP A 313 20.45 -3.19 -38.73
C ASP A 313 19.73 -2.01 -38.07
N GLY A 314 18.85 -1.38 -38.83
CA GLY A 314 17.90 -0.39 -38.36
C GLY A 314 16.47 -0.83 -38.63
N VAL A 315 15.54 -0.41 -37.76
CA VAL A 315 14.10 -0.70 -37.88
C VAL A 315 13.31 0.58 -37.65
N ALA A 316 12.33 0.83 -38.52
CA ALA A 316 11.28 1.80 -38.28
C ALA A 316 9.98 1.08 -37.93
N SER A 317 9.48 1.27 -36.72
CA SER A 317 8.22 0.72 -36.22
C SER A 317 7.16 1.81 -36.25
N ILE A 318 6.08 1.57 -36.98
CA ILE A 318 5.09 2.59 -37.33
C ILE A 318 3.69 2.08 -37.01
N ALA A 319 2.90 2.90 -36.34
CA ALA A 319 1.53 2.61 -35.96
C ALA A 319 0.69 3.89 -36.04
N ALA A 320 -0.61 3.79 -35.79
CA ALA A 320 -1.44 4.97 -35.56
C ALA A 320 -2.54 4.65 -34.55
N ASP A 321 -2.79 5.60 -33.66
CA ASP A 321 -3.89 5.57 -32.71
C ASP A 321 -4.92 6.63 -33.06
N TYR A 322 -6.15 6.48 -32.58
CA TYR A 322 -7.19 7.50 -32.69
C TYR A 322 -8.03 7.63 -31.43
N GLY A 323 -8.55 8.83 -31.22
CA GLY A 323 -9.57 9.14 -30.23
C GLY A 323 -10.69 9.96 -30.87
N ASN A 324 -11.92 9.67 -30.45
CA ASN A 324 -13.12 10.38 -30.89
C ASN A 324 -13.79 11.13 -29.72
N ASP A 325 -14.57 12.16 -30.05
CA ASP A 325 -15.30 12.96 -29.06
C ASP A 325 -16.29 12.12 -28.24
N ASP A 326 -16.86 11.09 -28.87
CA ASP A 326 -17.78 10.10 -28.29
C ASP A 326 -17.11 9.10 -27.35
N LYS A 327 -15.82 9.29 -27.05
CA LYS A 327 -14.97 8.43 -26.20
C LYS A 327 -14.60 7.10 -26.81
N SER A 328 -15.01 6.79 -28.05
CA SER A 328 -14.44 5.65 -28.76
C SER A 328 -12.99 5.95 -29.16
N CYS A 329 -12.13 4.96 -28.98
CA CYS A 329 -10.71 5.05 -29.33
C CYS A 329 -10.22 3.69 -29.83
N GLY A 330 -9.07 3.71 -30.49
CA GLY A 330 -8.47 2.50 -31.05
C GLY A 330 -7.15 2.80 -31.72
N GLY A 331 -6.59 1.81 -32.37
CA GLY A 331 -5.33 1.96 -33.10
C GLY A 331 -5.08 0.82 -34.08
N THR A 332 -4.00 0.92 -34.84
CA THR A 332 -3.54 -0.17 -35.69
C THR A 332 -3.33 -1.44 -34.85
N PRO A 333 -3.73 -2.63 -35.34
CA PRO A 333 -3.65 -3.88 -34.57
C PRO A 333 -2.21 -4.29 -34.20
N GLU A 334 -1.23 -3.89 -35.02
CA GLU A 334 0.18 -4.18 -34.85
C GLU A 334 1.04 -3.04 -35.41
N PHE A 335 2.33 -3.03 -35.03
CA PHE A 335 3.30 -2.13 -35.64
C PHE A 335 3.68 -2.63 -37.04
N SER A 336 3.66 -1.73 -38.01
CA SER A 336 4.30 -1.96 -39.31
C SER A 336 5.80 -1.70 -39.20
N GLU A 337 6.60 -2.75 -39.35
CA GLU A 337 8.05 -2.69 -39.26
C GLU A 337 8.71 -2.58 -40.64
N TYR A 338 9.66 -1.66 -40.77
CA TYR A 338 10.45 -1.45 -41.98
C TYR A 338 11.94 -1.50 -41.64
N SER A 339 12.63 -2.54 -42.09
CA SER A 339 14.07 -2.70 -41.88
C SER A 339 14.90 -1.94 -42.92
N PHE A 340 16.05 -1.42 -42.50
CA PHE A 340 17.06 -0.80 -43.36
C PHE A 340 18.46 -1.04 -42.80
N ASP A 341 19.49 -0.99 -43.64
CA ASP A 341 20.88 -1.09 -43.20
C ASP A 341 21.44 0.30 -42.89
N VAL A 342 22.02 0.49 -41.70
CA VAL A 342 22.93 1.61 -41.45
C VAL A 342 24.31 1.25 -41.99
N VAL A 343 24.81 2.00 -42.96
CA VAL A 343 26.16 1.83 -43.50
C VAL A 343 27.09 2.90 -42.93
N ALA A 344 28.33 2.51 -42.62
CA ALA A 344 29.33 3.44 -42.12
C ALA A 344 29.55 4.60 -43.11
N ALA A 345 29.82 5.80 -42.59
CA ALA A 345 30.21 6.93 -43.40
C ALA A 345 31.44 6.54 -44.24
N THR A 346 31.37 6.67 -45.56
CA THR A 346 32.56 6.54 -46.41
C THR A 346 33.59 7.55 -45.94
N ALA A 347 34.74 7.07 -45.44
CA ALA A 347 35.89 7.92 -45.20
C ALA A 347 36.20 8.65 -46.52
N ALA A 348 36.33 9.98 -46.47
CA ALA A 348 36.79 10.75 -47.61
C ALA A 348 38.11 10.13 -48.12
N PRO A 349 38.34 10.00 -49.44
CA PRO A 349 39.59 9.47 -49.95
C PRO A 349 40.73 10.39 -49.50
N GLY A 350 41.57 9.90 -48.58
CA GLY A 350 42.85 10.52 -48.27
C GLY A 350 43.74 10.49 -49.52
N PRO A 351 44.67 11.45 -49.68
CA PRO A 351 45.51 11.52 -50.86
C PRO A 351 46.34 10.24 -51.03
N SER A 352 46.35 9.75 -52.27
CA SER A 352 47.02 8.54 -52.76
C SER A 352 48.47 8.40 -52.27
N ALA A 353 48.79 7.27 -51.65
CA ALA A 353 50.16 6.76 -51.57
C ALA A 353 50.29 5.56 -52.50
N THR A 354 50.79 5.82 -53.69
CA THR A 354 51.28 4.83 -54.65
C THR A 354 52.47 4.08 -54.04
N SER A 355 52.52 2.75 -54.10
CA SER A 355 53.75 2.01 -54.41
C SER A 355 53.51 0.53 -54.72
N SER A 356 54.01 0.18 -55.91
CA SER A 356 54.16 -1.09 -56.62
C SER A 356 54.48 -2.36 -55.82
N ALA A 357 53.94 -3.48 -56.30
CA ALA A 357 54.31 -4.86 -55.96
C ALA A 357 55.61 -5.33 -56.66
N THR A 358 56.25 -6.39 -56.12
CA THR A 358 56.74 -7.63 -56.81
C THR A 358 57.45 -8.61 -55.81
N PRO A 359 57.47 -9.96 -56.00
CA PRO A 359 57.45 -10.98 -54.91
C PRO A 359 58.63 -12.01 -54.77
N ALA A 360 58.60 -12.76 -53.63
CA ALA A 360 59.11 -14.13 -53.28
C ALA A 360 60.63 -14.38 -52.94
N PRO A 361 61.11 -15.52 -52.32
CA PRO A 361 60.50 -16.66 -51.53
C PRO A 361 61.29 -17.21 -50.27
N GLN A 362 60.69 -18.22 -49.56
CA GLN A 362 61.21 -19.33 -48.68
C GLN A 362 61.81 -19.03 -47.27
N ALA A 363 61.72 -19.90 -46.21
CA ALA A 363 61.78 -21.38 -46.09
C ALA A 363 61.06 -21.93 -44.80
N GLN A 364 60.38 -23.09 -44.83
CA GLN A 364 60.80 -24.46 -44.38
C GLN A 364 60.57 -24.78 -42.88
N GLY A 365 59.52 -25.53 -42.51
CA GLY A 365 59.58 -26.96 -42.09
C GLY A 365 59.60 -27.10 -40.55
N THR A 366 59.06 -28.08 -39.83
CA THR A 366 58.44 -29.38 -40.12
C THR A 366 57.62 -29.88 -38.91
N THR A 367 56.70 -30.82 -39.20
CA THR A 367 56.29 -32.03 -38.42
C THR A 367 55.47 -31.95 -37.12
N SER A 368 54.25 -32.48 -37.23
CA SER A 368 53.45 -33.16 -36.20
C SER A 368 53.66 -34.67 -36.28
N THR A 369 53.72 -35.37 -35.12
CA THR A 369 53.41 -36.80 -35.00
C THR A 369 52.77 -37.09 -33.64
N GLN A 370 51.52 -37.55 -33.69
CA GLN A 370 50.65 -38.04 -32.61
C GLN A 370 51.20 -39.35 -31.97
N PRO A 371 50.69 -39.82 -30.80
CA PRO A 371 49.51 -40.68 -30.87
C PRO A 371 48.51 -40.58 -29.69
N VAL A 372 47.34 -41.19 -29.94
CA VAL A 372 46.14 -41.37 -29.10
C VAL A 372 46.32 -42.44 -28.01
N ALA A 373 45.72 -42.24 -26.82
CA ALA A 373 44.90 -43.25 -26.11
C ALA A 373 44.28 -42.71 -24.80
N THR A 374 42.93 -42.68 -24.80
CA THR A 374 41.96 -43.05 -23.75
C THR A 374 42.43 -43.29 -22.30
N THR A 375 41.70 -42.70 -21.33
CA THR A 375 40.85 -43.45 -20.37
C THR A 375 39.94 -42.55 -19.50
N THR A 376 38.67 -42.94 -19.45
CA THR A 376 37.73 -42.99 -18.30
C THR A 376 37.64 -41.83 -17.29
N GLY A 377 36.43 -41.28 -17.13
CA GLY A 377 36.09 -40.47 -15.97
C GLY A 377 34.72 -39.80 -16.02
N THR A 378 33.66 -40.60 -16.05
CA THR A 378 32.27 -40.19 -15.78
C THR A 378 32.15 -39.54 -14.39
N ALA A 379 31.48 -38.38 -14.30
CA ALA A 379 30.45 -38.08 -13.29
C ALA A 379 29.99 -36.62 -13.40
N GLY A 380 28.77 -36.42 -13.89
CA GLY A 380 27.95 -35.29 -13.42
C GLY A 380 27.31 -35.65 -12.08
N SER A 381 26.96 -34.65 -11.27
CA SER A 381 25.92 -34.77 -10.26
C SER A 381 25.46 -33.39 -9.80
N LEU A 382 24.19 -33.11 -10.09
CA LEU A 382 23.33 -32.23 -9.30
C LEU A 382 23.07 -32.86 -7.92
N ALA A 383 22.72 -31.99 -6.96
CA ALA A 383 21.95 -32.18 -5.73
C ALA A 383 22.00 -33.53 -4.98
N ALA A 384 22.42 -33.47 -3.71
CA ALA A 384 21.93 -34.38 -2.68
C ALA A 384 21.82 -33.64 -1.33
N THR A 385 20.57 -33.46 -0.94
CA THR A 385 20.06 -33.15 0.40
C THR A 385 20.28 -34.30 1.38
N GLY A 386 20.26 -34.01 2.69
CA GLY A 386 19.96 -34.99 3.75
C GLY A 386 21.02 -35.00 4.86
N SER A 387 20.80 -34.29 5.96
CA SER A 387 20.07 -34.75 7.15
C SER A 387 20.88 -35.71 8.02
N SER A 388 21.30 -35.20 9.18
CA SER A 388 21.52 -36.03 10.36
C SER A 388 20.59 -35.56 11.47
N SER A 389 19.85 -36.54 11.96
CA SER A 389 18.77 -36.47 12.93
C SER A 389 19.29 -36.34 14.36
N ALA A 390 18.74 -35.40 15.12
CA ALA A 390 18.62 -35.52 16.58
C ALA A 390 17.42 -34.70 17.07
N VAL A 391 16.44 -35.41 17.63
CA VAL A 391 15.23 -34.94 18.34
C VAL A 391 15.20 -35.76 19.65
N PRO A 392 14.53 -35.40 20.77
CA PRO A 392 13.89 -34.13 21.20
C PRO A 392 14.38 -33.63 22.59
N GLN A 393 14.04 -32.38 22.97
CA GLN A 393 13.36 -32.13 24.26
C GLN A 393 12.77 -30.70 24.36
N VAL A 394 11.44 -30.70 24.50
CA VAL A 394 10.48 -29.72 25.07
C VAL A 394 11.04 -28.48 25.77
N ALA A 395 10.58 -27.28 25.36
CA ALA A 395 10.20 -26.21 26.30
C ALA A 395 9.29 -25.16 25.64
N LEU A 396 8.14 -24.93 26.27
CA LEU A 396 7.21 -23.80 26.11
C LEU A 396 7.95 -22.45 26.18
N ALA A 397 7.65 -21.51 25.27
CA ALA A 397 7.49 -20.09 25.58
C ALA A 397 7.04 -19.31 24.34
N ALA A 398 5.96 -18.54 24.51
CA ALA A 398 5.36 -17.67 23.52
C ALA A 398 6.09 -16.31 23.44
N GLY A 399 6.08 -15.71 22.24
CA GLY A 399 5.77 -14.29 22.07
C GLY A 399 6.92 -13.28 22.03
N ALA A 400 6.84 -12.47 20.96
CA ALA A 400 7.38 -11.11 20.78
C ALA A 400 8.81 -10.94 20.27
N ALA A 401 8.93 -10.68 18.96
CA ALA A 401 9.98 -9.84 18.40
C ALA A 401 9.46 -9.13 17.14
N VAL A 402 9.31 -7.80 17.17
CA VAL A 402 9.88 -6.87 16.19
C VAL A 402 9.99 -5.49 16.88
N ALA A 403 11.22 -5.11 17.18
CA ALA A 403 11.63 -3.73 17.38
C ALA A 403 12.53 -3.34 16.19
N LEU A 404 12.53 -2.03 15.89
CA LEU A 404 13.37 -1.30 14.91
C LEU A 404 12.75 -1.07 13.53
N GLY A 405 12.59 0.21 13.19
CA GLY A 405 12.37 0.62 11.80
C GLY A 405 11.76 2.00 11.52
N ALA A 406 11.89 3.03 12.36
CA ALA A 406 11.52 4.40 11.96
C ALA A 406 12.62 5.39 12.35
N GLY A 407 13.51 5.68 11.40
CA GLY A 407 14.54 6.71 11.50
C GLY A 407 14.52 7.60 10.26
N ALA A 408 14.61 8.91 10.51
CA ALA A 408 14.84 10.02 9.59
C ALA A 408 13.63 10.50 8.75
N ILE A 409 12.99 11.61 9.17
CA ILE A 409 13.28 12.97 8.64
C ILE A 409 13.14 13.99 9.79
N VAL A 410 14.26 14.60 10.17
CA VAL A 410 14.34 15.81 10.99
C VAL A 410 14.85 16.95 10.12
N ALA A 411 14.25 18.12 10.35
CA ALA A 411 14.69 19.48 9.99
C ALA A 411 14.30 20.03 8.60
N VAL A 412 13.51 21.11 8.58
CA VAL A 412 14.03 22.49 8.71
C VAL A 412 12.93 23.51 9.11
N ARG A 413 13.30 24.29 10.14
CA ARG A 413 12.92 25.68 10.52
C ARG A 413 11.49 26.06 10.95
N ARG A 414 11.39 26.14 12.28
CA ARG A 414 10.82 27.27 13.03
C ARG A 414 11.33 28.64 12.54
N ARG A 415 10.42 29.61 12.41
CA ARG A 415 10.54 30.96 13.01
C ARG A 415 9.14 31.48 13.39
N LYS A 416 8.90 31.62 14.70
CA LYS A 416 7.97 32.60 15.27
C LYS A 416 8.56 34.01 15.09
N PRO A 417 7.73 35.05 15.07
CA PRO A 417 7.97 36.15 16.00
C PRO A 417 6.77 36.42 16.92
N ALA A 418 7.08 37.21 17.94
CA ALA A 418 6.36 37.44 19.17
C ALA A 418 5.08 38.27 19.00
N MET A 419 4.25 38.17 20.05
CA MET A 419 3.28 39.21 20.41
C MET A 419 4.03 40.43 20.93
N ASP A 420 3.58 41.61 20.53
CA ASP A 420 3.63 42.85 21.30
C ASP A 420 2.43 43.72 20.87
N ASN A 421 1.69 44.18 21.89
CA ASN A 421 0.51 45.08 21.95
C ASN A 421 -0.81 44.66 21.31
#